data_AF-A0A1S8B6Y7-F1
#
_entry.id   AF-A0A1S8B6Y7-F1
#
_cell.length_a   1.000
_cell.length_b   1.000
_cell.length_c   1.000
_cell.angle_alpha   90.00
_cell.angle_beta   90.00
_cell.angle_gamma   90.00
#
_symmetry.space_group_name_H-M   'P 1'
#
loop_
_entity.id
_entity.type
_entity.pdbx_description
1 polymer ?
#
loop_
_entity_poly.entity_id
_entity_poly.type
_entity_poly.pdbx_seq_one_letter_code
_entity_poly.pdbx_strand_id
1 'polypeptide(L)'
;MEISQTRFVGPPTPTEARTNADMATLPDLFVLFIAPEPKVNPHYEEVKRESEEWMRQNLWNNMPEHEIKKRCGADFCFFSAVMCPDAGKEEFRTLCDWIYWVFEFDDQFDEGELGRDQNKGKAEVAAMVSIFAGEGEHREPSVRPRPKARHFSTVRERYVKSNVHFCHSVAELHGEEFDGMVVMENIRRYLQVRAQNIGLYPLLALEEYAYGVDLPQEVVEHEAIQEIERLVAEILTLQNDILSYHREHSVGHSQNLISIFRRRLGLTQQQSYDRADELLHRCYRQWYVAHAAVPCWGEKVDAQVQQYLKACLDVLRANVRWR
;
A
#
# COMPACT_ATOMS: atom_id res chain seq x y z
N MET A 1 15.77 34.84 13.12
CA MET A 1 16.41 33.88 14.04
C MET A 1 16.73 32.65 13.20
N GLU A 2 17.95 32.52 12.71
CA GLU A 2 18.36 31.40 11.85
C GLU A 2 18.37 30.12 12.69
N ILE A 3 17.42 29.23 12.42
CA ILE A 3 17.39 27.89 13.01
C ILE A 3 18.38 27.05 12.22
N SER A 4 19.59 26.93 12.77
CA SER A 4 20.59 25.96 12.34
C SER A 4 19.97 24.56 12.38
N GLN A 5 19.80 23.94 11.21
CA GLN A 5 19.40 22.54 11.08
C GLN A 5 20.54 21.66 11.60
N THR A 6 20.56 21.40 12.91
CA THR A 6 21.32 20.28 13.47
C THR A 6 20.77 18.99 12.87
N ARG A 7 21.54 18.38 11.96
CA ARG A 7 21.32 17.02 11.45
C ARG A 7 21.26 16.07 12.66
N PHE A 8 20.06 15.66 13.04
CA PHE A 8 19.91 14.47 13.87
C PHE A 8 20.17 13.27 12.96
N VAL A 9 21.35 12.69 13.08
CA VAL A 9 21.73 11.42 12.45
C VAL A 9 21.33 10.37 13.47
N GLY A 10 20.27 9.59 13.19
CA GLY A 10 20.02 8.35 13.92
C GLY A 10 21.27 7.47 13.86
N PRO A 11 21.45 6.49 14.78
CA PRO A 11 22.65 5.66 14.76
C PRO A 11 22.82 5.07 13.35
N PRO A 12 23.95 5.31 12.65
CA PRO A 12 24.17 4.74 11.34
C PRO A 12 24.15 3.21 11.46
N THR A 13 23.58 2.55 10.46
CA THR A 13 23.68 1.10 10.30
C THR A 13 25.14 0.67 10.50
N PRO A 14 25.45 -0.30 11.38
CA PRO A 14 26.81 -0.69 11.69
C PRO A 14 27.65 -0.95 10.43
N THR A 15 28.77 -0.25 10.31
CA THR A 15 29.61 -0.22 9.10
C THR A 15 30.29 -1.57 8.81
N GLU A 16 30.35 -2.47 9.78
CA GLU A 16 31.11 -3.73 9.73
C GLU A 16 30.52 -4.79 8.79
N ALA A 17 29.33 -4.59 8.22
CA ALA A 17 28.73 -5.53 7.25
C ALA A 17 29.11 -5.27 5.78
N ARG A 18 29.94 -4.26 5.49
CA ARG A 18 30.14 -3.70 4.13
C ARG A 18 31.34 -4.28 3.35
N THR A 19 31.67 -5.56 3.49
CA THR A 19 32.83 -6.18 2.79
C THR A 19 32.51 -7.25 1.77
N ASN A 20 31.22 -7.50 1.45
CA ASN A 20 30.84 -8.38 0.35
C ASN A 20 30.07 -7.60 -0.72
N ALA A 21 30.59 -7.55 -1.95
CA ALA A 21 29.99 -6.81 -3.06
C ALA A 21 28.62 -7.38 -3.48
N ASP A 22 28.30 -8.61 -3.07
CA ASP A 22 27.05 -9.31 -3.37
C ASP A 22 26.01 -9.21 -2.23
N MET A 23 26.34 -8.55 -1.10
CA MET A 23 25.42 -8.37 0.02
C MET A 23 25.17 -6.89 0.26
N ALA A 24 23.90 -6.55 0.47
CA ALA A 24 23.50 -5.21 0.89
C ALA A 24 22.71 -5.30 2.20
N THR A 25 22.88 -4.29 3.05
CA THR A 25 22.14 -4.14 4.29
C THR A 25 20.91 -3.28 4.02
N LEU A 26 19.74 -3.80 4.39
CA LEU A 26 18.50 -3.04 4.32
C LEU A 26 18.50 -1.91 5.37
N PRO A 27 17.82 -0.78 5.10
CA PRO A 27 17.56 0.23 6.11
C PRO A 27 16.80 -0.35 7.31
N ASP A 28 16.98 0.24 8.49
CA ASP A 28 16.15 -0.11 9.65
C ASP A 28 14.75 0.47 9.48
N LEU A 29 13.80 -0.40 9.13
CA LEU A 29 12.40 -0.03 8.91
C LEU A 29 11.57 -0.02 10.20
N PHE A 30 12.13 -0.46 11.33
CA PHE A 30 11.42 -0.60 12.62
C PHE A 30 11.69 0.59 13.55
N VAL A 31 11.50 1.81 13.04
CA VAL A 31 11.82 3.06 13.73
C VAL A 31 10.58 3.89 14.05
N LEU A 32 10.70 4.82 15.01
CA LEU A 32 9.68 5.83 15.31
C LEU A 32 8.29 5.21 15.58
N PHE A 33 7.25 5.71 14.91
CA PHE A 33 5.88 5.20 15.04
C PHE A 33 5.70 3.79 14.47
N ILE A 34 6.67 3.24 13.72
CA ILE A 34 6.63 1.88 13.18
C ILE A 34 7.26 0.87 14.16
N ALA A 35 8.12 1.34 15.08
CA ALA A 35 8.86 0.49 16.01
C ALA A 35 8.01 -0.41 16.93
N PRO A 36 6.90 0.06 17.52
CA PRO A 36 6.10 -0.76 18.44
C PRO A 36 5.63 -2.07 17.79
N GLU A 37 5.58 -3.14 18.57
CA GLU A 37 5.00 -4.40 18.11
C GLU A 37 3.49 -4.20 17.86
N PRO A 38 2.98 -4.54 16.67
CA PRO A 38 1.57 -4.33 16.38
C PRO A 38 0.69 -5.29 17.17
N LYS A 39 -0.54 -4.85 17.43
CA LYS A 39 -1.62 -5.76 17.78
C LYS A 39 -2.02 -6.56 16.52
N VAL A 40 -2.51 -7.78 16.71
CA VAL A 40 -3.08 -8.62 15.65
C VAL A 40 -4.56 -8.80 15.92
N ASN A 41 -5.39 -8.71 14.86
CA ASN A 41 -6.83 -8.90 14.97
C ASN A 41 -7.17 -10.27 15.60
N PRO A 42 -8.01 -10.33 16.64
CA PRO A 42 -8.33 -11.59 17.34
C PRO A 42 -9.05 -12.61 16.46
N HIS A 43 -9.63 -12.20 15.33
CA HIS A 43 -10.33 -13.05 14.38
C HIS A 43 -9.43 -13.61 13.26
N TYR A 44 -8.12 -13.32 13.28
CA TYR A 44 -7.15 -13.69 12.23
C TYR A 44 -7.29 -15.14 11.75
N GLU A 45 -7.15 -16.11 12.65
CA GLU A 45 -7.16 -17.55 12.29
C GLU A 45 -8.49 -17.98 11.65
N GLU A 46 -9.61 -17.48 12.19
CA GLU A 46 -10.94 -17.83 11.71
C GLU A 46 -11.21 -17.25 10.31
N VAL A 47 -10.93 -15.96 10.15
CA VAL A 47 -11.14 -15.24 8.89
C VAL A 47 -10.18 -15.71 7.81
N LYS A 48 -8.92 -16.02 8.16
CA LYS A 48 -7.94 -16.58 7.22
C LYS A 48 -8.48 -17.84 6.56
N ARG A 49 -8.94 -18.79 7.36
CA ARG A 49 -9.54 -20.05 6.87
C ARG A 49 -10.76 -19.79 6.00
N GLU A 50 -11.67 -18.92 6.44
CA GLU A 50 -12.85 -18.56 5.63
C GLU A 50 -12.42 -17.90 4.30
N SER A 51 -11.29 -17.18 4.25
CA SER A 51 -10.88 -16.34 3.09
C SER A 51 -10.28 -17.24 2.06
N GLU A 52 -9.33 -18.05 2.49
CA GLU A 52 -8.71 -19.04 1.63
C GLU A 52 -9.74 -20.05 1.10
N GLU A 53 -10.72 -20.48 1.89
CA GLU A 53 -11.78 -21.36 1.40
C GLU A 53 -12.64 -20.69 0.32
N TRP A 54 -13.04 -19.43 0.55
CA TRP A 54 -13.78 -18.68 -0.46
C TRP A 54 -12.94 -18.48 -1.73
N MET A 55 -11.66 -18.13 -1.60
CA MET A 55 -10.77 -17.95 -2.74
C MET A 55 -10.61 -19.26 -3.52
N ARG A 56 -10.45 -20.40 -2.86
CA ARG A 56 -10.41 -21.74 -3.47
C ARG A 56 -11.65 -22.06 -4.29
N GLN A 57 -12.83 -21.73 -3.79
CA GLN A 57 -14.09 -22.01 -4.46
C GLN A 57 -14.35 -21.09 -5.66
N ASN A 58 -13.78 -19.87 -5.66
CA ASN A 58 -14.18 -18.82 -6.59
C ASN A 58 -13.05 -18.36 -7.51
N LEU A 59 -11.96 -17.81 -6.95
CA LEU A 59 -10.86 -17.24 -7.73
C LEU A 59 -9.81 -18.26 -8.15
N TRP A 60 -9.58 -19.27 -7.31
CA TRP A 60 -8.53 -20.26 -7.52
C TRP A 60 -9.09 -21.64 -7.91
N ASN A 61 -10.38 -21.71 -8.27
CA ASN A 61 -11.08 -22.97 -8.57
C ASN A 61 -10.45 -23.80 -9.70
N ASN A 62 -9.74 -23.15 -10.62
CA ASN A 62 -9.04 -23.78 -11.74
C ASN A 62 -7.51 -23.77 -11.58
N MET A 63 -7.00 -23.41 -10.40
CA MET A 63 -5.58 -23.24 -10.13
C MET A 63 -4.95 -24.53 -9.58
N PRO A 64 -3.70 -24.88 -9.97
CA PRO A 64 -2.98 -25.99 -9.37
C PRO A 64 -2.74 -25.81 -7.87
N GLU A 65 -2.83 -26.87 -7.07
CA GLU A 65 -2.69 -26.80 -5.60
C GLU A 65 -1.36 -26.21 -5.11
N HIS A 66 -0.26 -26.36 -5.86
CA HIS A 66 1.03 -25.76 -5.48
C HIS A 66 1.03 -24.23 -5.59
N GLU A 67 0.32 -23.67 -6.57
CA GLU A 67 0.12 -22.23 -6.73
C GLU A 67 -0.82 -21.67 -5.65
N ILE A 68 -1.84 -22.44 -5.27
CA ILE A 68 -2.72 -22.07 -4.15
C ILE A 68 -1.94 -22.04 -2.84
N LYS A 69 -1.10 -23.07 -2.58
CA LYS A 69 -0.24 -23.10 -1.40
C LYS A 69 0.73 -21.91 -1.35
N LYS A 70 1.28 -21.51 -2.50
CA LYS A 70 2.13 -20.31 -2.59
C LYS A 70 1.35 -19.06 -2.16
N ARG A 71 0.11 -18.88 -2.62
CA ARG A 71 -0.77 -17.77 -2.25
C ARG A 71 -1.18 -17.77 -0.78
N CYS A 72 -1.59 -18.91 -0.23
CA CYS A 72 -1.85 -19.06 1.20
C CYS A 72 -0.58 -18.74 2.04
N GLY A 73 0.59 -19.12 1.52
CA GLY A 73 1.88 -18.86 2.15
C GLY A 73 2.27 -17.38 2.20
N ALA A 74 1.70 -16.55 1.32
CA ALA A 74 1.88 -15.10 1.37
C ALA A 74 1.14 -14.48 2.57
N ASP A 75 0.19 -15.15 3.20
CA ASP A 75 -0.47 -14.72 4.44
C ASP A 75 -1.02 -13.28 4.45
N PHE A 76 -1.72 -12.93 3.37
CA PHE A 76 -2.41 -11.65 3.22
C PHE A 76 -3.42 -11.33 4.34
N CYS A 77 -3.95 -12.37 4.99
CA CYS A 77 -4.82 -12.22 6.15
C CYS A 77 -4.04 -11.71 7.37
N PHE A 78 -2.78 -12.12 7.57
CA PHE A 78 -1.94 -11.59 8.66
C PHE A 78 -1.60 -10.12 8.42
N PHE A 79 -1.26 -9.76 7.18
CA PHE A 79 -1.09 -8.36 6.77
C PHE A 79 -2.33 -7.54 7.15
N SER A 80 -3.51 -8.02 6.77
CA SER A 80 -4.80 -7.41 7.12
C SER A 80 -5.04 -7.34 8.62
N ALA A 81 -4.65 -8.37 9.37
CA ALA A 81 -4.87 -8.44 10.82
C ALA A 81 -4.04 -7.42 11.60
N VAL A 82 -2.90 -7.01 11.04
CA VAL A 82 -2.06 -5.93 11.59
C VAL A 82 -2.56 -4.56 11.17
N MET A 83 -3.14 -4.40 9.98
CA MET A 83 -3.73 -3.13 9.52
C MET A 83 -4.95 -2.73 10.35
N CYS A 84 -5.87 -3.66 10.59
CA CYS A 84 -7.10 -3.38 11.32
C CYS A 84 -7.26 -4.26 12.59
N PRO A 85 -6.37 -4.14 13.59
CA PRO A 85 -6.29 -5.06 14.72
C PRO A 85 -7.47 -4.98 15.70
N ASP A 86 -8.28 -3.93 15.58
CA ASP A 86 -9.43 -3.65 16.43
C ASP A 86 -10.77 -3.75 15.67
N ALA A 87 -10.74 -4.09 14.37
CA ALA A 87 -11.95 -4.21 13.55
C ALA A 87 -12.77 -5.46 13.94
N GLY A 88 -14.10 -5.34 13.81
CA GLY A 88 -15.01 -6.46 13.97
C GLY A 88 -14.77 -7.56 12.94
N LYS A 89 -15.18 -8.80 13.24
CA LYS A 89 -14.95 -9.96 12.36
C LYS A 89 -15.42 -9.72 10.93
N GLU A 90 -16.60 -9.14 10.74
CA GLU A 90 -17.17 -8.92 9.42
C GLU A 90 -16.39 -7.85 8.65
N GLU A 91 -16.01 -6.77 9.31
CA GLU A 91 -15.26 -5.68 8.72
C GLU A 91 -13.85 -6.13 8.33
N PHE A 92 -13.18 -6.85 9.23
CA PHE A 92 -11.89 -7.46 9.01
C PHE A 92 -11.93 -8.48 7.87
N ARG A 93 -12.97 -9.32 7.83
CA ARG A 93 -13.22 -10.26 6.75
C ARG A 93 -13.26 -9.58 5.39
N THR A 94 -14.01 -8.48 5.34
CA THR A 94 -14.11 -7.65 4.15
C THR A 94 -12.71 -7.24 3.68
N LEU A 95 -11.91 -6.65 4.57
CA LEU A 95 -10.57 -6.17 4.22
C LEU A 95 -9.66 -7.30 3.73
N CYS A 96 -9.71 -8.48 4.35
CA CYS A 96 -8.95 -9.65 3.91
C CYS A 96 -9.28 -10.07 2.48
N ASP A 97 -10.58 -10.20 2.16
CA ASP A 97 -11.02 -10.62 0.83
C ASP A 97 -10.63 -9.59 -0.23
N TRP A 98 -10.64 -8.29 0.11
CA TRP A 98 -10.15 -7.24 -0.79
C TRP A 98 -8.65 -7.32 -1.02
N ILE A 99 -7.84 -7.55 0.02
CA ILE A 99 -6.39 -7.70 -0.16
C ILE A 99 -6.07 -8.87 -1.09
N TYR A 100 -6.70 -10.04 -0.87
CA TYR A 100 -6.52 -11.18 -1.76
C TYR A 100 -6.86 -10.81 -3.21
N TRP A 101 -7.97 -10.10 -3.43
CA TRP A 101 -8.33 -9.64 -4.77
C TRP A 101 -7.30 -8.69 -5.38
N VAL A 102 -6.80 -7.72 -4.63
CA VAL A 102 -5.83 -6.74 -5.12
C VAL A 102 -4.56 -7.42 -5.60
N PHE A 103 -4.01 -8.34 -4.83
CA PHE A 103 -2.81 -9.06 -5.24
C PHE A 103 -3.08 -9.94 -6.47
N GLU A 104 -4.23 -10.63 -6.57
CA GLU A 104 -4.56 -11.35 -7.80
C GLU A 104 -4.74 -10.43 -9.01
N PHE A 105 -5.29 -9.23 -8.80
CA PHE A 105 -5.47 -8.26 -9.87
C PHE A 105 -4.12 -7.71 -10.33
N ASP A 106 -3.28 -7.23 -9.40
CA ASP A 106 -1.97 -6.63 -9.68
C ASP A 106 -0.99 -7.64 -10.31
N ASP A 107 -0.92 -8.86 -9.77
CA ASP A 107 -0.05 -9.94 -10.30
C ASP A 107 -0.39 -10.29 -11.77
N GLN A 108 -1.64 -10.11 -12.21
CA GLN A 108 -2.01 -10.33 -13.62
C GLN A 108 -1.46 -9.27 -14.57
N PHE A 109 -1.24 -8.04 -14.08
CA PHE A 109 -0.58 -7.00 -14.85
C PHE A 109 0.95 -7.12 -14.75
N ASP A 110 1.49 -7.50 -13.60
CA ASP A 110 2.92 -7.69 -13.37
C ASP A 110 3.49 -8.92 -14.10
N GLU A 111 2.89 -10.09 -13.87
CA GLU A 111 3.41 -11.39 -14.33
C GLU A 111 2.44 -12.12 -15.29
N GLY A 112 1.20 -11.63 -15.41
CA GLY A 112 0.12 -12.29 -16.11
C GLY A 112 -0.15 -11.83 -17.54
N GLU A 113 -1.32 -12.21 -18.05
CA GLU A 113 -1.73 -11.92 -19.42
C GLU A 113 -2.12 -10.45 -19.62
N LEU A 114 -2.63 -9.78 -18.58
CA LEU A 114 -3.13 -8.42 -18.67
C LEU A 114 -2.02 -7.40 -18.93
N GLY A 115 -0.82 -7.63 -18.40
CA GLY A 115 0.36 -6.82 -18.70
C GLY A 115 0.94 -7.08 -20.10
N ARG A 116 0.85 -8.32 -20.59
CA ARG A 116 1.37 -8.72 -21.91
C ARG A 116 0.46 -8.31 -23.06
N ASP A 117 -0.86 -8.27 -22.84
CA ASP A 117 -1.87 -7.87 -23.82
C ASP A 117 -2.62 -6.63 -23.33
N GLN A 118 -2.19 -5.45 -23.83
CA GLN A 118 -2.79 -4.17 -23.45
C GLN A 118 -4.29 -4.08 -23.72
N ASN A 119 -4.82 -4.80 -24.72
CA ASN A 119 -6.26 -4.78 -25.00
C ASN A 119 -7.02 -5.55 -23.93
N LYS A 120 -6.50 -6.71 -23.50
CA LYS A 120 -7.06 -7.47 -22.38
C LYS A 120 -6.96 -6.69 -21.06
N GLY A 121 -5.80 -6.08 -20.78
CA GLY A 121 -5.64 -5.23 -19.60
C GLY A 121 -6.65 -4.07 -19.55
N LYS A 122 -6.82 -3.34 -20.67
CA LYS A 122 -7.82 -2.26 -20.76
C LYS A 122 -9.26 -2.77 -20.59
N ALA A 123 -9.59 -3.92 -21.18
CA ALA A 123 -10.91 -4.53 -21.03
C ALA A 123 -11.20 -4.94 -19.59
N GLU A 124 -10.20 -5.49 -18.87
CA GLU A 124 -10.34 -5.86 -17.48
C GLU A 124 -10.50 -4.64 -16.56
N VAL A 125 -9.71 -3.57 -16.78
CA VAL A 125 -9.91 -2.30 -16.05
C VAL A 125 -11.31 -1.75 -16.27
N ALA A 126 -11.79 -1.71 -17.53
CA ALA A 126 -13.14 -1.23 -17.82
C ALA A 126 -14.22 -2.07 -17.13
N ALA A 127 -14.06 -3.39 -17.08
CA ALA A 127 -14.96 -4.29 -16.35
C ALA A 127 -14.93 -3.99 -14.84
N MET A 128 -13.74 -3.86 -14.24
CA MET A 128 -13.61 -3.57 -12.81
C MET A 128 -14.22 -2.22 -12.43
N VAL A 129 -13.98 -1.18 -13.22
CA VAL A 129 -14.56 0.16 -13.06
C VAL A 129 -16.07 0.11 -13.13
N SER A 130 -16.63 -0.59 -14.12
CA SER A 130 -18.09 -0.77 -14.26
C SER A 130 -18.71 -1.46 -13.04
N ILE A 131 -18.04 -2.47 -12.47
CA ILE A 131 -18.50 -3.14 -11.24
C ILE A 131 -18.40 -2.23 -10.01
N PHE A 132 -17.37 -1.37 -9.92
CA PHE A 132 -17.24 -0.39 -8.81
C PHE A 132 -18.32 0.68 -8.91
N ALA A 133 -18.61 1.18 -10.11
CA ALA A 133 -19.69 2.12 -10.38
C ALA A 133 -21.09 1.52 -10.14
N GLY A 134 -21.22 0.18 -10.20
CA GLY A 134 -22.48 -0.53 -10.03
C GLY A 134 -23.28 -0.67 -11.33
N GLU A 135 -22.61 -0.52 -12.47
CA GLU A 135 -23.20 -0.55 -13.82
C GLU A 135 -22.96 -1.89 -14.55
N GLY A 136 -22.01 -2.70 -14.08
CA GLY A 136 -21.66 -3.98 -14.70
C GLY A 136 -22.53 -5.16 -14.23
N GLU A 137 -22.70 -6.16 -15.11
CA GLU A 137 -23.31 -7.44 -14.71
C GLU A 137 -22.52 -8.06 -13.55
N HIS A 138 -23.25 -8.50 -12.52
CA HIS A 138 -22.70 -9.27 -11.42
C HIS A 138 -22.18 -10.62 -11.94
N ARG A 139 -20.89 -10.68 -12.28
CA ARG A 139 -20.18 -11.96 -12.28
C ARG A 139 -20.03 -12.39 -10.82
N GLU A 140 -20.98 -13.18 -10.33
CA GLU A 140 -20.93 -13.76 -8.97
C GLU A 140 -20.02 -15.00 -8.92
N PRO A 141 -19.45 -15.34 -7.75
CA PRO A 141 -19.60 -14.67 -6.45
C PRO A 141 -18.56 -13.55 -6.26
N SER A 142 -19.02 -12.47 -5.64
CA SER A 142 -18.29 -11.25 -5.30
C SER A 142 -16.80 -11.38 -5.00
N VAL A 143 -15.93 -10.98 -5.92
CA VAL A 143 -14.50 -10.73 -5.65
C VAL A 143 -14.27 -9.50 -4.76
N ARG A 144 -15.25 -9.11 -3.96
CA ARG A 144 -15.24 -7.85 -3.23
C ARG A 144 -15.98 -8.00 -1.93
N PRO A 145 -15.43 -7.49 -0.83
CA PRO A 145 -16.30 -6.78 0.07
C PRO A 145 -16.92 -5.59 -0.64
N ARG A 146 -18.24 -5.56 -0.72
CA ARG A 146 -18.92 -4.28 -0.69
C ARG A 146 -19.06 -3.95 0.79
N PRO A 147 -18.52 -2.81 1.27
CA PRO A 147 -19.03 -2.20 2.49
C PRO A 147 -20.56 -2.31 2.49
N LYS A 148 -21.15 -3.08 3.41
CA LYS A 148 -22.61 -3.33 3.38
C LYS A 148 -23.38 -2.00 3.44
N ALA A 149 -24.63 -1.99 2.96
CA ALA A 149 -25.52 -0.82 2.85
C ALA A 149 -25.78 -0.01 4.15
N ARG A 150 -25.22 -0.42 5.29
CA ARG A 150 -25.30 0.26 6.59
C ARG A 150 -24.34 1.46 6.73
N HIS A 151 -23.58 1.80 5.69
CA HIS A 151 -22.49 2.79 5.78
C HIS A 151 -22.83 4.13 5.15
N PHE A 152 -22.12 5.16 5.63
CA PHE A 152 -22.19 6.53 5.14
C PHE A 152 -21.91 6.59 3.64
N SER A 153 -22.72 7.36 2.90
CA SER A 153 -22.60 7.48 1.44
C SER A 153 -21.22 7.99 1.02
N THR A 154 -20.64 8.87 1.84
CA THR A 154 -19.29 9.45 1.73
C THR A 154 -18.19 8.40 1.65
N VAL A 155 -18.18 7.41 2.57
CA VAL A 155 -17.18 6.32 2.59
C VAL A 155 -17.33 5.44 1.35
N ARG A 156 -18.56 5.14 0.93
CA ARG A 156 -18.81 4.37 -0.30
C ARG A 156 -18.30 5.12 -1.53
N GLU A 157 -18.53 6.42 -1.63
CA GLU A 157 -18.05 7.25 -2.73
C GLU A 157 -16.51 7.27 -2.78
N ARG A 158 -15.84 7.46 -1.62
CA ARG A 158 -14.38 7.39 -1.52
C ARG A 158 -13.83 6.02 -1.92
N TYR A 159 -14.45 4.94 -1.46
CA TYR A 159 -14.06 3.57 -1.84
C TYR A 159 -14.18 3.34 -3.35
N VAL A 160 -15.31 3.73 -3.97
CA VAL A 160 -15.50 3.59 -5.42
C VAL A 160 -14.47 4.43 -6.18
N LYS A 161 -14.32 5.72 -5.83
CA LYS A 161 -13.40 6.64 -6.49
C LYS A 161 -11.95 6.15 -6.43
N SER A 162 -11.50 5.74 -5.25
CA SER A 162 -10.13 5.26 -5.04
C SER A 162 -9.84 3.95 -5.76
N ASN A 163 -10.77 2.99 -5.75
CA ASN A 163 -10.58 1.72 -6.48
C ASN A 163 -10.59 1.91 -8.00
N VAL A 164 -11.45 2.80 -8.52
CA VAL A 164 -11.44 3.17 -9.96
C VAL A 164 -10.10 3.78 -10.33
N HIS A 165 -9.59 4.72 -9.52
CA HIS A 165 -8.29 5.34 -9.75
C HIS A 165 -7.16 4.30 -9.72
N PHE A 166 -7.13 3.44 -8.69
CA PHE A 166 -6.18 2.35 -8.57
C PHE A 166 -6.15 1.46 -9.83
N CYS A 167 -7.32 0.99 -10.30
CA CYS A 167 -7.40 0.14 -11.49
C CYS A 167 -6.82 0.83 -12.74
N HIS A 168 -7.09 2.12 -12.92
CA HIS A 168 -6.50 2.89 -14.02
C HIS A 168 -4.98 3.04 -13.87
N SER A 169 -4.51 3.37 -12.67
CA SER A 169 -3.09 3.61 -12.40
C SER A 169 -2.22 2.35 -12.50
N VAL A 170 -2.77 1.17 -12.19
CA VAL A 170 -2.10 -0.12 -12.46
C VAL A 170 -1.85 -0.25 -13.97
N ALA A 171 -2.88 -0.12 -14.80
CA ALA A 171 -2.73 -0.25 -16.25
C ALA A 171 -1.85 0.83 -16.90
N GLU A 172 -1.86 2.06 -16.38
CA GLU A 172 -1.00 3.15 -16.87
C GLU A 172 0.48 2.89 -16.60
N LEU A 173 0.84 2.33 -15.44
CA LEU A 173 2.23 2.05 -15.08
C LEU A 173 2.89 1.08 -16.08
N HIS A 174 2.18 0.04 -16.54
CA HIS A 174 2.71 -0.89 -17.54
C HIS A 174 2.96 -0.27 -18.93
N GLY A 175 2.44 0.94 -19.18
CA GLY A 175 2.71 1.70 -20.40
C GLY A 175 3.81 2.76 -20.26
N GLU A 176 4.26 3.10 -19.06
CA GLU A 176 5.25 4.18 -18.84
C GLU A 176 6.69 3.65 -18.77
N GLU A 177 7.52 4.07 -19.73
CA GLU A 177 8.97 3.99 -19.63
C GLU A 177 9.53 5.26 -19.00
N PHE A 178 10.09 5.17 -17.80
CA PHE A 178 10.80 6.29 -17.13
C PHE A 178 12.21 6.55 -17.73
N ASP A 179 12.40 6.27 -19.03
CA ASP A 179 13.70 6.33 -19.73
C ASP A 179 14.04 7.71 -20.30
N GLY A 180 13.03 8.54 -20.57
CA GLY A 180 13.20 9.80 -21.30
C GLY A 180 13.45 11.07 -20.49
N MET A 181 13.36 11.08 -19.15
CA MET A 181 13.41 12.34 -18.36
C MET A 181 14.71 12.58 -17.58
N VAL A 182 14.88 13.79 -17.03
CA VAL A 182 15.95 14.14 -16.07
C VAL A 182 15.79 13.29 -14.80
N VAL A 183 16.87 12.70 -14.29
CA VAL A 183 16.82 11.64 -13.26
C VAL A 183 16.05 12.02 -11.98
N MET A 184 16.20 13.25 -11.47
CA MET A 184 15.47 13.69 -10.28
C MET A 184 13.98 13.96 -10.55
N GLU A 185 13.62 14.30 -11.79
CA GLU A 185 12.22 14.43 -12.20
C GLU A 185 11.58 13.04 -12.35
N ASN A 186 12.33 12.07 -12.89
CA ASN A 186 11.90 10.67 -12.94
C ASN A 186 11.58 10.10 -11.55
N ILE A 187 12.41 10.37 -10.54
CA ILE A 187 12.16 9.85 -9.18
C ILE A 187 10.88 10.44 -8.59
N ARG A 188 10.68 11.76 -8.74
CA ARG A 188 9.44 12.40 -8.25
C ARG A 188 8.21 11.90 -9.00
N ARG A 189 8.29 11.80 -10.33
CA ARG A 189 7.20 11.24 -11.15
C ARG A 189 6.92 9.78 -10.78
N TYR A 190 7.96 8.96 -10.60
CA TYR A 190 7.82 7.57 -10.17
C TYR A 190 7.07 7.48 -8.84
N LEU A 191 7.50 8.21 -7.80
CA LEU A 191 6.82 8.19 -6.50
C LEU A 191 5.37 8.69 -6.59
N GLN A 192 5.09 9.68 -7.44
CA GLN A 192 3.72 10.17 -7.67
C GLN A 192 2.82 9.11 -8.32
N VAL A 193 3.31 8.41 -9.33
CA VAL A 193 2.56 7.33 -10.00
C VAL A 193 2.39 6.15 -9.06
N ARG A 194 3.48 5.74 -8.38
CA ARG A 194 3.49 4.60 -7.46
C ARG A 194 2.54 4.83 -6.27
N ALA A 195 2.44 6.06 -5.77
CA ALA A 195 1.46 6.41 -4.73
C ALA A 195 0.00 6.11 -5.14
N GLN A 196 -0.33 6.15 -6.44
CA GLN A 196 -1.69 5.88 -6.92
C GLN A 196 -1.97 4.38 -7.14
N ASN A 197 -0.94 3.57 -7.36
CA ASN A 197 -1.08 2.13 -7.62
C ASN A 197 -0.53 1.22 -6.52
N ILE A 198 0.03 1.76 -5.43
CA ILE A 198 0.43 0.96 -4.26
C ILE A 198 -0.79 0.44 -3.44
N GLY A 199 -2.00 0.82 -3.83
CA GLY A 199 -3.24 0.35 -3.21
C GLY A 199 -3.64 1.03 -1.89
N LEU A 200 -2.93 2.09 -1.46
CA LEU A 200 -3.21 2.76 -0.19
C LEU A 200 -4.59 3.41 -0.12
N TYR A 201 -4.96 4.25 -1.09
CA TYR A 201 -6.21 5.03 -0.99
C TYR A 201 -7.47 4.15 -0.90
N PRO A 202 -7.59 3.05 -1.67
CA PRO A 202 -8.63 2.06 -1.43
C PRO A 202 -8.62 1.45 -0.02
N LEU A 203 -7.43 1.19 0.54
CA LEU A 203 -7.29 0.69 1.91
C LEU A 203 -7.78 1.68 2.94
N LEU A 204 -7.42 2.96 2.82
CA LEU A 204 -7.87 4.00 3.75
C LEU A 204 -9.41 4.08 3.77
N ALA A 205 -10.06 3.99 2.61
CA ALA A 205 -11.53 3.96 2.53
C ALA A 205 -12.13 2.68 3.16
N LEU A 206 -11.43 1.54 3.10
CA LEU A 206 -11.84 0.31 3.78
C LEU A 206 -11.60 0.37 5.29
N GLU A 207 -10.56 1.06 5.75
CA GLU A 207 -10.31 1.30 7.18
C GLU A 207 -11.35 2.25 7.77
N GLU A 208 -11.79 3.26 7.02
CA GLU A 208 -12.95 4.08 7.42
C GLU A 208 -14.19 3.21 7.63
N TYR A 209 -14.46 2.30 6.69
CA TYR A 209 -15.51 1.29 6.84
C TYR A 209 -15.29 0.41 8.07
N ALA A 210 -14.08 -0.11 8.27
CA ALA A 210 -13.80 -1.09 9.31
C ALA A 210 -13.91 -0.51 10.72
N TYR A 211 -13.68 0.79 10.86
CA TYR A 211 -13.75 1.51 12.12
C TYR A 211 -15.00 2.37 12.29
N GLY A 212 -15.90 2.38 11.30
CA GLY A 212 -17.10 3.22 11.32
C GLY A 212 -16.77 4.72 11.37
N VAL A 213 -15.66 5.12 10.75
CA VAL A 213 -15.23 6.51 10.62
C VAL A 213 -15.96 7.16 9.46
N ASP A 214 -16.55 8.33 9.71
CA ASP A 214 -17.20 9.19 8.73
C ASP A 214 -16.66 10.61 8.86
N LEU A 215 -15.50 10.84 8.26
CA LEU A 215 -14.90 12.16 8.25
C LEU A 215 -15.72 13.10 7.35
N PRO A 216 -16.09 14.31 7.86
CA PRO A 216 -16.64 15.37 7.03
C PRO A 216 -15.70 15.71 5.87
N GLN A 217 -16.27 16.14 4.74
CA GLN A 217 -15.49 16.47 3.55
C GLN A 217 -14.42 17.54 3.82
N GLU A 218 -14.74 18.55 4.64
CA GLU A 218 -13.79 19.60 5.05
C GLU A 218 -12.57 19.08 5.81
N VAL A 219 -12.69 17.94 6.49
CA VAL A 219 -11.58 17.28 7.20
C VAL A 219 -10.71 16.54 6.20
N VAL A 220 -11.32 15.74 5.32
CA VAL A 220 -10.62 14.97 4.27
C VAL A 220 -9.88 15.91 3.30
N GLU A 221 -10.45 17.06 3.00
CA GLU A 221 -9.85 18.07 2.11
C GLU A 221 -8.84 18.99 2.81
N HIS A 222 -8.69 18.87 4.14
CA HIS A 222 -7.74 19.71 4.86
C HIS A 222 -6.31 19.36 4.48
N GLU A 223 -5.48 20.39 4.23
CA GLU A 223 -4.11 20.26 3.73
C GLU A 223 -3.25 19.30 4.57
N ALA A 224 -3.39 19.34 5.90
CA ALA A 224 -2.66 18.47 6.80
C ALA A 224 -3.04 16.98 6.63
N ILE A 225 -4.31 16.68 6.38
CA ILE A 225 -4.79 15.30 6.19
C ILE A 225 -4.30 14.78 4.83
N GLN A 226 -4.45 15.58 3.76
CA GLN A 226 -3.94 15.23 2.43
C GLN A 226 -2.43 15.01 2.41
N GLU A 227 -1.66 15.85 3.11
CA GLU A 227 -0.22 15.69 3.20
C GLU A 227 0.17 14.43 3.99
N ILE A 228 -0.57 14.09 5.06
CA ILE A 228 -0.37 12.84 5.78
C ILE A 228 -0.64 11.64 4.87
N GLU A 229 -1.76 11.60 4.15
CA GLU A 229 -2.08 10.51 3.23
C GLU A 229 -1.01 10.35 2.13
N ARG A 230 -0.57 11.47 1.55
CA ARG A 230 0.51 11.50 0.54
C ARG A 230 1.81 10.93 1.11
N LEU A 231 2.18 11.32 2.34
CA LEU A 231 3.38 10.83 3.01
C LEU A 231 3.28 9.35 3.37
N VAL A 232 2.11 8.87 3.79
CA VAL A 232 1.86 7.44 4.05
C VAL A 232 1.99 6.66 2.75
N ALA A 233 1.47 7.16 1.62
CA ALA A 233 1.64 6.51 0.32
C ALA A 233 3.11 6.41 -0.10
N GLU A 234 3.88 7.48 0.10
CA GLU A 234 5.30 7.52 -0.23
C GLU A 234 6.11 6.60 0.69
N ILE A 235 5.85 6.58 2.00
CA ILE A 235 6.52 5.67 2.94
C ILE A 235 6.19 4.22 2.60
N LEU A 236 4.92 3.90 2.34
CA LEU A 236 4.48 2.56 1.98
C LEU A 236 5.16 2.08 0.70
N THR A 237 5.22 2.95 -0.31
CA THR A 237 5.95 2.70 -1.57
C THR A 237 7.42 2.40 -1.30
N LEU A 238 8.11 3.26 -0.54
CA LEU A 238 9.53 3.09 -0.25
C LEU A 238 9.81 1.79 0.52
N GLN A 239 8.99 1.47 1.52
CA GLN A 239 9.09 0.21 2.27
C GLN A 239 8.88 -1.00 1.35
N ASN A 240 7.83 -0.97 0.51
CA ASN A 240 7.54 -2.04 -0.43
C ASN A 240 8.71 -2.24 -1.39
N ASP A 241 9.18 -1.18 -2.06
CA ASP A 241 10.29 -1.25 -3.01
C ASP A 241 11.58 -1.80 -2.37
N ILE A 242 11.87 -1.41 -1.11
CA ILE A 242 13.03 -1.91 -0.38
C ILE A 242 12.92 -3.42 -0.12
N LEU A 243 11.76 -3.87 0.36
CA LEU A 243 11.51 -5.25 0.77
C LEU A 243 11.31 -6.19 -0.43
N SER A 244 10.67 -5.72 -1.50
CA SER A 244 10.34 -6.51 -2.69
C SER A 244 11.46 -6.57 -3.72
N TYR A 245 12.44 -5.64 -3.66
CA TYR A 245 13.49 -5.48 -4.67
C TYR A 245 14.15 -6.79 -5.08
N HIS A 246 14.54 -7.64 -4.12
CA HIS A 246 15.27 -8.87 -4.45
C HIS A 246 14.44 -9.81 -5.32
N ARG A 247 13.16 -10.01 -4.97
CA ARG A 247 12.22 -10.83 -5.73
C ARG A 247 11.99 -10.21 -7.10
N GLU A 248 11.58 -8.94 -7.14
CA GLU A 248 11.24 -8.22 -8.37
C GLU A 248 12.41 -8.18 -9.36
N HIS A 249 13.62 -7.90 -8.86
CA HIS A 249 14.82 -7.90 -9.70
C HIS A 249 15.12 -9.28 -10.29
N SER A 250 14.87 -10.36 -9.54
CA SER A 250 15.13 -11.74 -10.01
C SER A 250 14.23 -12.17 -11.17
N VAL A 251 13.03 -11.60 -11.28
CA VAL A 251 12.07 -11.85 -12.37
C VAL A 251 12.11 -10.77 -13.46
N GLY A 252 13.04 -9.82 -13.36
CA GLY A 252 13.24 -8.76 -14.36
C GLY A 252 12.29 -7.56 -14.22
N HIS A 253 11.53 -7.46 -13.12
CA HIS A 253 10.68 -6.30 -12.86
C HIS A 253 11.56 -5.08 -12.62
N SER A 254 11.29 -4.03 -13.39
CA SER A 254 12.17 -2.87 -13.49
C SER A 254 11.58 -1.62 -12.82
N GLN A 255 10.30 -1.67 -12.43
CA GLN A 255 9.52 -0.58 -11.85
C GLN A 255 9.64 -0.54 -10.31
N ASN A 256 10.89 -0.51 -9.85
CA ASN A 256 11.26 -0.45 -8.43
C ASN A 256 12.29 0.66 -8.23
N LEU A 257 12.18 1.47 -7.17
CA LEU A 257 13.07 2.59 -6.94
C LEU A 257 14.55 2.19 -6.82
N ILE A 258 14.86 1.04 -6.22
CA ILE A 258 16.24 0.53 -6.12
C ILE A 258 16.78 0.19 -7.52
N SER A 259 15.97 -0.43 -8.38
CA SER A 259 16.29 -0.66 -9.79
C SER A 259 16.50 0.64 -10.56
N ILE A 260 15.67 1.66 -10.31
CA ILE A 260 15.78 2.99 -10.93
C ILE A 260 17.10 3.66 -10.52
N PHE A 261 17.44 3.67 -9.23
CA PHE A 261 18.71 4.22 -8.74
C PHE A 261 19.93 3.53 -9.35
N ARG A 262 19.94 2.19 -9.40
CA ARG A 262 21.07 1.45 -10.00
C ARG A 262 21.24 1.77 -11.48
N ARG A 263 20.16 1.73 -12.26
CA ARG A 263 20.21 1.93 -13.72
C ARG A 263 20.47 3.39 -14.12
N ARG A 264 19.87 4.35 -13.42
CA ARG A 264 19.87 5.77 -13.82
C ARG A 264 20.99 6.58 -13.20
N LEU A 265 21.34 6.28 -11.95
CA LEU A 265 22.36 7.02 -11.20
C LEU A 265 23.69 6.26 -11.12
N GLY A 266 23.74 5.03 -11.64
CA GLY A 266 24.94 4.18 -11.55
C GLY A 266 25.30 3.80 -10.11
N LEU A 267 24.34 3.88 -9.18
CA LEU A 267 24.58 3.57 -7.77
C LEU A 267 24.80 2.06 -7.60
N THR A 268 25.68 1.70 -6.68
CA THR A 268 25.75 0.33 -6.14
C THR A 268 24.45 -0.02 -5.42
N GLN A 269 24.19 -1.31 -5.21
CA GLN A 269 23.00 -1.75 -4.49
C GLN A 269 22.92 -1.15 -3.08
N GLN A 270 24.05 -1.11 -2.35
CA GLN A 270 24.07 -0.47 -1.03
C GLN A 270 23.79 1.03 -1.12
N GLN A 271 24.38 1.74 -2.07
CA GLN A 271 24.11 3.18 -2.25
C GLN A 271 22.65 3.46 -2.61
N SER A 272 21.99 2.56 -3.36
CA SER A 272 20.56 2.67 -3.64
C SER A 272 19.71 2.52 -2.37
N TYR A 273 20.03 1.57 -1.50
CA TYR A 273 19.35 1.44 -0.20
C TYR A 273 19.62 2.61 0.73
N ASP A 274 20.88 3.07 0.82
CA ASP A 274 21.25 4.26 1.60
C ASP A 274 20.46 5.49 1.10
N ARG A 275 20.22 5.60 -0.22
CA ARG A 275 19.41 6.68 -0.79
C ARG A 275 17.91 6.55 -0.49
N ALA A 276 17.38 5.33 -0.50
CA ALA A 276 15.99 5.08 -0.12
C ALA A 276 15.76 5.39 1.37
N ASP A 277 16.73 5.08 2.23
CA ASP A 277 16.72 5.42 3.65
C ASP A 277 16.67 6.94 3.89
N GLU A 278 17.47 7.71 3.14
CA GLU A 278 17.43 9.19 3.21
C GLU A 278 16.05 9.76 2.84
N LEU A 279 15.34 9.13 1.90
CA LEU A 279 13.99 9.51 1.51
C LEU A 279 12.99 9.16 2.61
N LEU A 280 13.03 7.93 3.17
CA LEU A 280 12.20 7.54 4.31
C LEU A 280 12.33 8.51 5.48
N HIS A 281 13.56 8.84 5.87
CA HIS A 281 13.84 9.80 6.94
C HIS A 281 13.27 11.20 6.64
N ARG A 282 13.21 11.61 5.37
CA ARG A 282 12.57 12.86 4.99
C ARG A 282 11.06 12.79 5.16
N CYS A 283 10.42 11.71 4.70
CA CYS A 283 8.99 11.50 4.86
C CYS A 283 8.60 11.48 6.34
N TYR A 284 9.37 10.79 7.20
CA TYR A 284 9.10 10.76 8.65
C TYR A 284 9.13 12.15 9.28
N ARG A 285 10.10 12.99 8.92
CA ARG A 285 10.17 14.38 9.42
C ARG A 285 8.97 15.19 8.96
N GLN A 286 8.61 15.08 7.68
CA GLN A 286 7.46 15.79 7.11
C GLN A 286 6.15 15.32 7.74
N TRP A 287 6.04 14.04 8.07
CA TRP A 287 4.85 13.47 8.70
C TRP A 287 4.60 14.10 10.08
N TYR A 288 5.65 14.27 10.91
CA TYR A 288 5.50 14.96 12.20
C TYR A 288 5.09 16.42 12.06
N VAL A 289 5.57 17.11 11.02
CA VAL A 289 5.18 18.50 10.74
C VAL A 289 3.71 18.56 10.31
N ALA A 290 3.28 17.70 9.39
CA ALA A 290 1.90 17.63 8.93
C ALA A 290 0.94 17.22 10.06
N HIS A 291 1.31 16.21 10.86
CA HIS A 291 0.54 15.78 12.04
C HIS A 291 0.40 16.91 13.07
N ALA A 292 1.44 17.71 13.31
CA ALA A 292 1.36 18.86 14.21
C ALA A 292 0.49 20.01 13.67
N ALA A 293 0.22 20.04 12.36
CA ALA A 293 -0.64 21.02 11.71
C ALA A 293 -2.11 20.60 11.64
N VAL A 294 -2.48 19.41 12.13
CA VAL A 294 -3.87 18.95 12.18
C VAL A 294 -4.66 19.83 13.17
N PRO A 295 -5.70 20.56 12.74
CA PRO A 295 -6.50 21.40 13.62
C PRO A 295 -7.48 20.57 14.44
N CYS A 296 -8.24 21.23 15.30
CA CYS A 296 -9.36 20.63 16.02
C CYS A 296 -10.69 21.03 15.37
N TRP A 297 -11.55 20.05 15.13
CA TRP A 297 -12.92 20.24 14.62
C TRP A 297 -13.98 19.94 15.69
N GLY A 298 -13.55 19.58 16.90
CA GLY A 298 -14.39 19.28 18.05
C GLY A 298 -14.40 17.79 18.38
N GLU A 299 -14.64 17.46 19.66
CA GLU A 299 -14.40 16.15 20.26
C GLU A 299 -14.84 14.95 19.42
N LYS A 300 -16.06 14.98 18.86
CA LYS A 300 -16.60 13.89 18.05
C LYS A 300 -15.86 13.69 16.73
N VAL A 301 -15.48 14.78 16.05
CA VAL A 301 -14.76 14.72 14.78
C VAL A 301 -13.30 14.38 15.06
N ASP A 302 -12.71 14.99 16.08
CA ASP A 302 -11.33 14.77 16.48
C ASP A 302 -11.08 13.31 16.87
N ALA A 303 -12.00 12.65 17.58
CA ALA A 303 -11.91 11.22 17.89
C ALA A 303 -11.83 10.34 16.62
N GLN A 304 -12.61 10.67 15.59
CA GLN A 304 -12.58 9.96 14.31
C GLN A 304 -11.31 10.25 13.52
N VAL A 305 -10.81 11.50 13.55
CA VAL A 305 -9.52 11.86 12.95
C VAL A 305 -8.39 11.08 13.61
N GLN A 306 -8.36 10.97 14.94
CA GLN A 306 -7.34 10.18 15.64
C GLN A 306 -7.40 8.70 15.25
N GLN A 307 -8.60 8.12 15.13
CA GLN A 307 -8.77 6.75 14.65
C GLN A 307 -8.27 6.58 13.21
N TYR A 308 -8.58 7.52 12.32
CA TYR A 308 -8.12 7.52 10.92
C TYR A 308 -6.60 7.63 10.80
N LEU A 309 -5.99 8.56 11.53
CA LEU A 309 -4.54 8.73 11.56
C LEU A 309 -3.83 7.49 12.14
N LYS A 310 -4.41 6.84 13.15
CA LYS A 310 -3.90 5.58 13.66
C LYS A 310 -3.94 4.48 12.60
N ALA A 311 -5.05 4.35 11.87
CA ALA A 311 -5.22 3.35 10.81
C ALA A 311 -4.18 3.54 9.70
N CYS A 312 -3.96 4.79 9.25
CA CYS A 312 -2.89 5.13 8.32
C CYS A 312 -1.50 4.61 8.75
N LEU A 313 -1.18 4.69 10.05
CA LEU A 313 0.09 4.20 10.59
C LEU A 313 0.12 2.68 10.74
N ASP A 314 -1.02 2.04 11.01
CA ASP A 314 -1.14 0.59 11.11
C ASP A 314 -0.87 -0.08 9.74
N VAL A 315 -1.25 0.55 8.62
CA VAL A 315 -0.84 0.14 7.26
C VAL A 315 0.68 0.06 7.11
N LEU A 316 1.40 1.10 7.56
CA LEU A 316 2.87 1.14 7.48
C LEU A 316 3.53 0.08 8.37
N ARG A 317 2.95 -0.19 9.55
CA ARG A 317 3.41 -1.26 10.44
C ARG A 317 3.18 -2.63 9.83
N ALA A 318 2.00 -2.85 9.25
CA ALA A 318 1.64 -4.10 8.61
C ALA A 318 2.63 -4.43 7.50
N ASN A 319 2.99 -3.46 6.66
CA ASN A 319 3.85 -3.70 5.49
C ASN A 319 5.26 -4.18 5.88
N VAL A 320 5.85 -3.68 6.97
CA VAL A 320 7.18 -4.09 7.42
C VAL A 320 7.18 -5.33 8.32
N ARG A 321 6.03 -5.69 8.88
CA ARG A 321 5.86 -6.85 9.78
C ARG A 321 5.34 -8.08 9.07
N TRP A 322 4.70 -7.88 7.92
CA TRP A 322 4.32 -8.93 6.99
C TRP A 322 5.57 -9.63 6.46
N ARG A 323 5.57 -10.96 6.49
CA ARG A 323 6.74 -11.80 6.23
C ARG A 323 6.53 -12.66 5.01
#